data_AF-A0A958GXY1-F1
#
_entry.id   AF-A0A958GXY1-F1
#
_cell.length_a   1.000
_cell.length_b   1.000
_cell.length_c   1.000
_cell.angle_alpha   90.00
_cell.angle_beta   90.00
_cell.angle_gamma   90.00
#
_symmetry.space_group_name_H-M   'P 1'
#
loop_
_entity.id
_entity.type
_entity.pdbx_description
1 polymer ?
#
loop_
_entity_poly.entity_id
_entity_poly.type
_entity_poly.pdbx_seq_one_letter_code
_entity_poly.pdbx_strand_id
1 'polypeptide(L)'
;MAASPLVSCGGSEPEPEAEAPAEPEYDHLVYFGTYTRGDVSKGIYVSRFSSMTGEVSDPELAAELVNPSFVCFHPNGQNAYAVSETDDGSVAAYQIDRSTGKLTELGSQTTQGSSPCDLQVDASGQMLAVANYGSGSTISYRVGANGSLSA
;
A
#
# COMPACT_ATOMS: atom_id res chain seq x y z
N MET A 1 18.23 6.75 79.23
CA MET A 1 17.23 7.37 78.34
C MET A 1 17.90 7.66 77.00
N ALA A 2 17.49 6.94 75.96
CA ALA A 2 17.49 7.34 74.55
C ALA A 2 16.92 6.13 73.80
N ALA A 3 15.69 6.26 73.30
CA ALA A 3 14.98 5.21 72.60
C ALA A 3 15.51 5.08 71.16
N SER A 4 15.75 3.84 70.71
CA SER A 4 16.08 3.53 69.32
C SER A 4 14.89 3.82 68.40
N PRO A 5 15.08 4.44 67.23
CA PRO A 5 14.02 4.47 66.23
C PRO A 5 13.93 3.10 65.54
N LEU A 6 12.72 2.52 65.58
CA LEU A 6 12.33 1.39 64.76
C LEU A 6 12.07 1.90 63.33
N VAL A 7 12.76 1.35 62.34
CA VAL A 7 12.40 1.50 60.93
C VAL A 7 11.52 0.31 60.57
N SER A 8 10.25 0.59 60.29
CA SER A 8 9.29 -0.36 59.76
C SER A 8 9.43 -0.40 58.24
N CYS A 9 9.83 -1.54 57.68
CA CYS A 9 9.71 -1.79 56.24
C CYS A 9 8.22 -1.98 55.92
N GLY A 10 7.53 -0.88 55.63
CA GLY A 10 6.09 -0.87 55.40
C GLY A 10 5.71 0.26 54.45
N GLY A 11 6.10 0.09 53.19
CA GLY A 11 5.70 0.96 52.09
C GLY A 11 6.14 0.30 50.80
N SER A 12 5.33 -0.62 50.29
CA SER A 12 5.40 -0.98 48.87
C SER A 12 4.94 0.25 48.11
N GLU A 13 5.88 1.09 47.69
CA GLU A 13 5.64 2.01 46.59
C GLU A 13 5.08 1.16 45.45
N PRO A 14 3.91 1.50 44.88
CA PRO A 14 3.43 0.79 43.72
C PRO A 14 4.53 0.90 42.66
N GLU A 15 5.08 -0.23 42.25
CA GLU A 15 5.94 -0.28 41.07
C GLU A 15 5.17 0.41 39.95
N PRO A 16 5.83 1.25 39.12
CA PRO A 16 5.14 1.85 37.99
C PRO A 16 4.55 0.70 37.18
N GLU A 17 3.22 0.61 37.21
CA GLU A 17 2.46 -0.27 36.34
C GLU A 17 2.98 0.02 34.94
N ALA A 18 3.69 -0.95 34.36
CA ALA A 18 4.24 -0.79 33.04
C ALA A 18 3.07 -0.43 32.13
N GLU A 19 3.00 0.83 31.71
CA GLU A 19 2.04 1.27 30.71
C GLU A 19 2.17 0.28 29.57
N ALA A 20 1.06 -0.38 29.23
CA ALA A 20 1.01 -1.25 28.06
C ALA A 20 1.64 -0.46 26.91
N PRO A 21 2.55 -1.08 26.13
CA PRO A 21 3.21 -0.36 25.04
C PRO A 21 2.13 0.31 24.20
N ALA A 22 2.25 1.61 23.97
CA ALA A 22 1.32 2.33 23.13
C ALA A 22 1.21 1.61 21.79
N GLU A 23 -0.02 1.36 21.33
CA GLU A 23 -0.27 0.77 20.02
C GLU A 23 0.58 1.49 18.97
N PRO A 24 1.27 0.76 18.07
CA PRO A 24 2.17 1.39 17.12
C PRO A 24 1.43 2.45 16.31
N GLU A 25 1.96 3.67 16.35
CA GLU A 25 1.45 4.76 15.51
C GLU A 25 1.89 4.50 14.08
N TYR A 26 0.92 4.13 13.24
CA TYR A 26 1.13 3.93 11.81
C TYR A 26 0.91 5.25 11.05
N ASP A 27 1.90 5.66 10.27
CA ASP A 27 1.93 6.94 9.54
C ASP A 27 1.96 6.77 8.01
N HIS A 28 2.10 5.53 7.53
CA HIS A 28 2.14 5.22 6.10
C HIS A 28 1.26 4.02 5.72
N LEU A 29 0.73 4.09 4.50
CA LEU A 29 0.18 2.93 3.79
C LEU A 29 1.24 2.37 2.86
N VAL A 30 1.42 1.05 2.89
CA VAL A 30 2.35 0.33 2.01
C VAL A 30 1.55 -0.66 1.18
N TYR A 31 1.67 -0.57 -0.14
CA TYR A 31 0.98 -1.47 -1.05
C TYR A 31 1.94 -2.50 -1.63
N PHE A 32 1.45 -3.73 -1.80
CA PHE A 32 2.19 -4.85 -2.36
C PHE A 32 1.51 -5.33 -3.64
N GLY A 33 2.22 -5.15 -4.75
CA GLY A 33 1.93 -5.87 -5.99
C GLY A 33 2.35 -7.33 -5.87
N THR A 34 1.65 -8.23 -6.57
CA THR A 34 1.88 -9.67 -6.48
C THR A 34 1.66 -10.38 -7.81
N TYR A 35 2.15 -11.61 -7.93
CA TYR A 35 1.62 -12.57 -8.89
C TYR A 35 0.52 -13.39 -8.24
N THR A 36 -0.61 -13.59 -8.92
CA THR A 36 -1.75 -14.36 -8.43
C THR A 36 -1.70 -15.82 -8.88
N ARG A 37 -0.49 -16.37 -9.06
CA ARG A 37 -0.28 -17.75 -9.49
C ARG A 37 -0.54 -18.72 -8.33
N GLY A 38 -1.24 -19.82 -8.60
CA GLY A 38 -1.45 -20.88 -7.61
C GLY A 38 -2.39 -20.51 -6.46
N ASP A 39 -3.30 -19.55 -6.67
CA ASP A 39 -4.40 -19.16 -5.77
C ASP A 39 -3.99 -18.68 -4.36
N VAL A 40 -2.71 -18.39 -4.13
CA VAL A 40 -2.22 -17.87 -2.83
C VAL A 40 -2.51 -16.37 -2.70
N SER A 41 -2.24 -15.60 -3.75
CA SER A 41 -2.52 -14.16 -3.80
C SER A 41 -3.77 -13.90 -4.62
N LYS A 42 -4.58 -12.92 -4.18
CA LYS A 42 -5.77 -12.45 -4.88
C LYS A 42 -5.58 -11.11 -5.62
N GLY A 43 -4.46 -10.44 -5.43
CA GLY A 43 -4.21 -9.15 -6.09
C GLY A 43 -3.28 -8.23 -5.31
N ILE A 44 -3.74 -7.01 -5.06
CA ILE A 44 -2.98 -5.95 -4.38
C ILE A 44 -3.29 -6.00 -2.90
N TYR A 45 -2.25 -6.00 -2.06
CA TYR A 45 -2.39 -5.94 -0.60
C TYR A 45 -1.94 -4.59 -0.07
N VAL A 46 -2.42 -4.23 1.11
CA VAL A 46 -2.02 -3.03 1.85
C VAL A 46 -1.69 -3.40 3.29
N SER A 47 -0.60 -2.86 3.80
CA SER A 47 -0.25 -2.84 5.23
C SER A 47 -0.12 -1.40 5.72
N ARG A 48 -0.14 -1.26 7.03
CA ARG A 48 0.22 -0.03 7.73
C ARG A 48 1.67 -0.12 8.17
N PHE A 49 2.43 0.95 7.96
CA PHE A 49 3.83 1.05 8.35
C PHE A 49 4.02 2.18 9.34
N SER A 50 4.82 1.94 10.38
CA SER A 50 5.27 2.95 11.32
C SER A 50 6.69 3.35 10.99
N SER A 51 6.90 4.58 10.50
CA SER A 51 8.24 5.08 10.19
C SER A 51 9.15 5.20 11.43
N MET A 52 8.53 5.29 12.62
CA MET A 52 9.22 5.42 13.89
C MET A 52 9.79 4.08 14.39
N THR A 53 9.02 2.99 14.29
CA THR A 53 9.44 1.67 14.82
C THR A 53 9.95 0.72 13.74
N GLY A 54 9.60 0.97 12.47
CA GLY A 54 9.84 0.05 11.36
C GLY A 54 8.83 -1.09 11.28
N GLU A 55 7.80 -1.11 12.13
CA GLU A 55 6.78 -2.14 12.16
C GLU A 55 5.84 -2.05 10.94
N VAL A 56 5.48 -3.21 10.40
CA VAL A 56 4.52 -3.36 9.30
C VAL A 56 3.40 -4.27 9.80
N SER A 57 2.16 -3.80 9.73
CA SER A 57 0.99 -4.60 10.08
C SER A 57 0.81 -5.79 9.13
N ASP A 58 0.03 -6.78 9.56
CA ASP A 58 -0.41 -7.85 8.67
C ASP A 58 -1.03 -7.28 7.38
N PRO A 59 -0.74 -7.87 6.20
CA PRO A 59 -1.27 -7.40 4.94
C PRO A 59 -2.75 -7.72 4.81
N GLU A 60 -3.53 -6.73 4.42
CA GLU A 60 -4.93 -6.88 4.06
C GLU A 60 -5.12 -6.78 2.56
N LEU A 61 -6.08 -7.51 2.00
CA LEU A 61 -6.43 -7.37 0.59
C LEU A 61 -6.97 -5.94 0.32
N ALA A 62 -6.35 -5.22 -0.61
CA ALA A 62 -6.72 -3.86 -0.99
C ALA A 62 -7.62 -3.83 -2.22
N ALA A 63 -7.32 -4.67 -3.22
CA ALA A 63 -8.16 -4.94 -4.40
C ALA A 63 -7.79 -6.29 -5.03
N GLU A 64 -8.79 -6.93 -5.64
CA GLU A 64 -8.56 -8.09 -6.51
C GLU A 64 -8.10 -7.63 -7.89
N LEU A 65 -7.04 -8.25 -8.41
CA LEU A 65 -6.52 -8.01 -9.75
C LEU A 65 -5.63 -9.21 -10.12
N VAL A 66 -5.64 -9.61 -11.39
CA VAL A 66 -4.79 -10.72 -11.87
C VAL A 66 -3.37 -10.20 -12.06
N ASN A 67 -2.39 -10.87 -11.46
CA ASN A 67 -0.96 -10.56 -11.57
C ASN A 67 -0.62 -9.05 -11.50
N PRO A 68 -1.00 -8.32 -10.43
CA PRO A 68 -0.61 -6.93 -10.26
C PRO A 68 0.84 -6.81 -9.84
N SER A 69 1.76 -7.13 -10.74
CA SER A 69 3.19 -7.21 -10.46
C SER A 69 3.83 -5.85 -10.14
N PHE A 70 3.22 -4.76 -10.63
CA PHE A 70 3.68 -3.39 -10.36
C PHE A 70 2.51 -2.47 -10.04
N VAL A 71 2.71 -1.59 -9.06
CA VAL A 71 1.74 -0.58 -8.63
C VAL A 71 2.46 0.77 -8.52
N CYS A 72 1.86 1.82 -9.06
CA CYS A 72 2.35 3.19 -8.91
C CYS A 72 1.23 4.13 -8.43
N PHE A 73 1.60 5.34 -8.03
CA PHE A 73 0.67 6.31 -7.45
C PHE A 73 0.67 7.61 -8.22
N HIS A 74 -0.49 8.24 -8.28
CA HIS A 74 -0.58 9.61 -8.76
C HIS A 74 0.08 10.57 -7.76
N PRO A 75 0.76 11.65 -8.19
CA PRO A 75 1.42 12.61 -7.28
C PRO A 75 0.52 13.27 -6.22
N ASN A 76 -0.79 13.36 -6.48
CA ASN A 76 -1.78 13.85 -5.51
C ASN A 76 -2.04 12.87 -4.34
N GLY A 77 -1.53 11.64 -4.42
CA GLY A 77 -1.70 10.55 -3.46
C GLY A 77 -3.13 10.01 -3.33
N GLN A 78 -4.03 10.32 -4.27
CA GLN A 78 -5.45 9.94 -4.23
C GLN A 78 -5.74 8.72 -5.12
N ASN A 79 -4.90 8.47 -6.11
CA ASN A 79 -5.12 7.41 -7.09
C ASN A 79 -3.92 6.47 -7.16
N ALA A 80 -4.20 5.19 -7.37
CA ALA A 80 -3.21 4.16 -7.64
C ALA A 80 -3.48 3.55 -9.02
N TYR A 81 -2.43 3.04 -9.64
CA TYR A 81 -2.50 2.33 -10.91
C TYR A 81 -1.73 1.04 -10.78
N ALA A 82 -2.24 -0.03 -11.38
CA ALA A 82 -1.56 -1.32 -11.38
C ALA A 82 -1.67 -1.96 -12.75
N VAL A 83 -0.59 -2.62 -13.18
CA VAL A 83 -0.63 -3.49 -14.36
C VAL A 83 -1.38 -4.77 -14.04
N SER A 84 -2.00 -5.39 -15.03
CA SER A 84 -2.36 -6.81 -15.01
C SER A 84 -1.38 -7.51 -15.93
N GLU A 85 -0.39 -8.21 -15.37
CA GLU A 85 0.66 -8.87 -16.14
C GLU A 85 0.17 -10.19 -16.72
N THR A 86 -0.57 -10.08 -17.82
CA THR A 86 -1.18 -11.17 -18.60
C THR A 86 -0.80 -11.05 -20.07
N ASP A 87 -1.08 -12.08 -20.87
CA ASP A 87 -0.85 -12.02 -22.33
C ASP A 87 -1.71 -10.93 -22.99
N ASP A 88 -2.96 -10.78 -22.54
CA ASP A 88 -3.80 -9.63 -22.84
C ASP A 88 -3.58 -8.56 -21.76
N GLY A 89 -2.50 -7.80 -21.88
CA GLY A 89 -2.09 -6.82 -20.88
C GLY A 89 -3.12 -5.72 -20.66
N SER A 90 -3.29 -5.31 -19.39
CA SER A 90 -4.13 -4.17 -19.03
C SER A 90 -3.52 -3.36 -17.88
N VAL A 91 -4.06 -2.16 -17.66
CA VAL A 91 -3.82 -1.35 -16.47
C VAL A 91 -5.16 -1.01 -15.84
N ALA A 92 -5.27 -1.21 -14.54
CA ALA A 92 -6.40 -0.77 -13.73
C ALA A 92 -6.07 0.51 -12.97
N ALA A 93 -7.03 1.42 -12.91
CA ALA A 93 -6.98 2.65 -12.13
C ALA A 93 -7.87 2.53 -10.89
N TYR A 94 -7.39 3.04 -9.77
CA TYR A 94 -8.06 2.96 -8.49
C TYR A 94 -8.11 4.32 -7.78
N GLN A 95 -9.18 4.54 -7.03
CA GLN A 95 -9.28 5.55 -5.99
C GLN A 95 -8.84 4.94 -4.66
N ILE A 96 -7.99 5.66 -3.92
CA ILE A 96 -7.49 5.25 -2.61
C ILE A 96 -8.43 5.80 -1.52
N ASP A 97 -8.94 4.92 -0.67
CA ASP A 97 -9.45 5.31 0.65
C ASP A 97 -8.28 5.41 1.62
N ARG A 98 -7.91 6.62 2.03
CA ARG A 98 -6.76 6.85 2.91
C ARG A 98 -6.95 6.40 4.35
N SER A 99 -8.19 6.21 4.79
CA SER A 99 -8.48 5.75 6.14
C SER A 99 -8.29 4.24 6.29
N THR A 100 -8.64 3.49 5.25
CA THR A 100 -8.61 2.02 5.26
C THR A 100 -7.49 1.43 4.41
N GLY A 101 -6.95 2.19 3.46
CA GLY A 101 -6.02 1.73 2.43
C GLY A 101 -6.69 0.94 1.30
N LYS A 102 -8.01 0.72 1.33
CA LYS A 102 -8.72 -0.02 0.28
C LYS A 102 -8.72 0.73 -1.05
N LEU A 103 -8.74 -0.02 -2.14
CA LEU A 103 -8.71 0.49 -3.50
C LEU A 103 -10.07 0.26 -4.17
N THR A 104 -10.69 1.34 -4.64
CA THR A 104 -11.94 1.28 -5.41
C THR A 104 -11.62 1.44 -6.89
N GLU A 105 -12.00 0.47 -7.73
CA GLU A 105 -11.71 0.53 -9.17
C GLU A 105 -12.47 1.68 -9.86
N LEU A 106 -11.76 2.44 -10.67
CA LEU A 106 -12.28 3.52 -11.52
C LEU A 106 -12.46 3.07 -12.99
N GLY A 107 -11.82 1.97 -13.35
CA GLY A 107 -11.85 1.34 -14.66
C GLY A 107 -10.48 0.82 -15.07
N SER A 108 -10.43 0.16 -16.22
CA SER A 108 -9.22 -0.41 -16.80
C SER A 108 -9.06 -0.09 -18.28
N GLN A 109 -7.83 -0.18 -18.77
CA GLN A 109 -7.47 0.02 -20.19
C GLN A 109 -6.54 -1.09 -20.66
N THR A 110 -6.74 -1.59 -21.89
CA THR A 110 -5.82 -2.55 -22.51
C THR A 110 -4.51 -1.89 -22.89
N THR A 111 -3.36 -2.47 -22.54
CA THR A 111 -2.05 -1.92 -22.89
C THR A 111 -1.67 -2.14 -24.36
N GLN A 112 -2.54 -2.79 -25.15
CA GLN A 112 -2.30 -3.19 -26.55
C GLN A 112 -0.99 -3.99 -26.72
N GLY A 113 -0.56 -4.68 -25.67
CA GLY A 113 0.64 -5.50 -25.62
C GLY A 113 0.48 -6.60 -24.58
N SER A 114 1.55 -7.36 -24.39
CA SER A 114 1.56 -8.51 -23.48
C SER A 114 2.57 -8.33 -22.35
N SER A 115 2.22 -8.91 -21.20
CA SER A 115 3.00 -8.91 -19.96
C SER A 115 3.51 -7.52 -19.58
N PRO A 116 2.62 -6.55 -19.31
CA PRO A 116 3.02 -5.25 -18.79
C PRO A 116 3.73 -5.40 -17.44
N CYS A 117 4.93 -4.86 -17.32
CA CYS A 117 5.83 -5.12 -16.19
C CYS A 117 6.15 -3.88 -15.35
N ASP A 118 5.88 -2.68 -15.88
CA ASP A 118 6.14 -1.42 -15.20
C ASP A 118 5.17 -0.34 -15.70
N LEU A 119 4.86 0.61 -14.82
CA LEU A 119 4.05 1.77 -15.12
C LEU A 119 4.48 2.97 -14.26
N GLN A 120 4.41 4.17 -14.83
CA GLN A 120 4.79 5.40 -14.14
C GLN A 120 3.87 6.55 -14.52
N VAL A 121 3.44 7.31 -13.52
CA VAL A 121 2.74 8.59 -13.70
C VAL A 121 3.79 9.69 -13.82
N ASP A 122 3.64 10.59 -14.78
CA ASP A 122 4.54 11.72 -14.92
C ASP A 122 4.40 12.71 -13.75
N ALA A 123 5.39 13.59 -13.57
CA ALA A 123 5.41 14.54 -12.45
C ALA A 123 4.22 15.52 -12.45
N SER A 124 3.60 15.80 -13.60
CA SER A 124 2.40 16.63 -13.68
C SER A 124 1.12 15.88 -13.29
N GLY A 125 1.16 14.55 -13.27
CA GLY A 125 0.00 13.71 -13.00
C GLY A 125 -0.96 13.54 -14.19
N GLN A 126 -0.59 14.00 -15.38
CA GLN A 126 -1.50 14.04 -16.53
C GLN A 126 -1.33 12.87 -17.48
N MET A 127 -0.23 12.13 -17.37
CA MET A 127 0.13 11.02 -18.24
C MET A 127 0.58 9.82 -17.43
N LEU A 128 0.13 8.64 -17.84
CA LEU A 128 0.62 7.36 -17.36
C LEU A 128 1.30 6.63 -18.51
N ALA A 129 2.56 6.23 -18.35
CA ALA A 129 3.28 5.38 -19.29
C ALA A 129 3.34 3.94 -18.78
N VAL A 130 3.28 2.98 -19.70
CA VAL A 130 3.28 1.54 -19.41
C VAL A 130 4.28 0.84 -20.32
N ALA A 131 5.08 -0.06 -19.75
CA ALA A 131 6.01 -0.91 -20.49
C ALA A 131 5.49 -2.35 -20.58
N ASN A 132 5.37 -2.86 -21.81
CA ASN A 132 4.97 -4.24 -22.10
C ASN A 132 6.21 -5.09 -22.37
N TYR A 133 6.58 -5.95 -21.42
CA TYR A 133 7.76 -6.81 -21.55
C TYR A 133 7.58 -7.87 -22.63
N GLY A 134 6.44 -8.57 -22.61
CA GLY A 134 6.18 -9.71 -23.48
C GLY A 134 6.14 -9.33 -24.96
N SER A 135 5.56 -8.17 -25.28
CA SER A 135 5.47 -7.67 -26.66
C SER A 135 6.60 -6.72 -27.07
N GLY A 136 7.45 -6.28 -26.13
CA GLY A 136 8.51 -5.31 -26.39
C GLY A 136 7.99 -3.95 -26.86
N SER A 137 6.89 -3.48 -26.27
CA SER A 137 6.21 -2.23 -26.67
C SER A 137 5.93 -1.32 -25.47
N THR A 138 5.53 -0.07 -25.74
CA THR A 138 5.10 0.88 -24.71
C THR A 138 3.81 1.56 -25.16
N ILE A 139 3.02 2.01 -24.19
CA ILE A 139 1.80 2.79 -24.42
C ILE A 139 1.68 3.87 -23.34
N SER A 140 0.93 4.93 -23.62
CA SER A 140 0.63 5.98 -22.64
C SER A 140 -0.84 6.36 -22.65
N TYR A 141 -1.39 6.70 -21.49
CA TYR A 141 -2.75 7.21 -21.32
C TYR A 141 -2.74 8.60 -20.72
N ARG A 142 -3.78 9.38 -21.04
CA ARG A 142 -4.13 10.56 -20.27
C ARG A 142 -4.80 10.17 -18.97
N VAL A 143 -4.41 10.84 -17.90
CA VAL A 143 -5.03 10.73 -16.59
C VAL A 143 -6.07 11.85 -16.44
N GLY A 144 -7.32 11.46 -16.21
CA GLY A 144 -8.42 12.37 -15.95
C GLY A 144 -8.34 12.99 -14.56
N ALA A 145 -9.10 14.06 -14.32
CA ALA A 145 -9.10 14.77 -13.03
C ALA A 145 -9.54 13.90 -11.84
N ASN A 146 -10.33 12.86 -12.08
CA ASN A 146 -10.73 11.86 -11.06
C ASN A 146 -9.78 10.65 -11.00
N GLY A 147 -8.69 10.66 -11.75
CA GLY A 147 -7.73 9.57 -11.84
C GLY A 147 -8.04 8.50 -12.88
N SER A 148 -9.14 8.59 -13.65
CA SER A 148 -9.44 7.61 -14.71
C SER A 148 -8.46 7.69 -15.88
N LEU A 149 -8.36 6.61 -16.66
CA LEU A 149 -7.48 6.53 -17.82
C LEU A 149 -8.25 6.66 -19.13
N SER A 150 -7.68 7.39 -20.09
CA SER A 150 -8.22 7.58 -21.45
C SER A 150 -7.11 7.59 -22.49
N ALA A 151 -7.41 7.09 -23.69
CA ALA A 151 -6.51 7.09 -24.85
C ALA A 151 -6.42 8.48 -25.51
#